data_AF-A0A848LKC8-F1
#
_entry.id   AF-A0A848LKC8-F1
#
_cell.length_a   1.000
_cell.length_b   1.000
_cell.length_c   1.000
_cell.angle_alpha   90.00
_cell.angle_beta   90.00
_cell.angle_gamma   90.00
#
_symmetry.space_group_name_H-M   'P 1'
#
loop_
_entity.id
_entity.type
_entity.pdbx_description
1 polymer ?
#
loop_
_entity_poly.entity_id
_entity_poly.type
_entity_poly.pdbx_seq_one_letter_code
_entity_poly.pdbx_strand_id
1 'polypeptide(L)'
;MSKRDKSQESELVAAARALDEGLERFEALSEQLQKAPLQSEKHLERASATLKSLADMDDQLRARVTALVAAISQVRDRQQTQAEAVHQKAQELQERTEVFKDLLVRYGNMGQSAAELNVQMQQFAQQRQQAKTAEETAALASTFQALHERMGQVADEAQSLSQAADEKEFGDVARQADSLRQQILSARNKMSLLQKSLGGPGAS
;
A
#
# COMPACT_ATOMS: atom_id res chain seq x y z
N MET A 1 15.86 7.48 -0.88
CA MET A 1 17.24 7.24 -1.37
C MET A 1 18.13 6.95 -0.17
N SER A 2 18.13 5.71 0.34
CA SER A 2 19.01 5.32 1.46
C SER A 2 20.38 4.98 0.90
N LYS A 3 21.42 5.62 1.45
CA LYS A 3 22.82 5.34 1.10
C LYS A 3 23.04 3.85 1.32
N ARG A 4 23.32 3.11 0.23
CA ARG A 4 23.93 1.78 0.33
C ARG A 4 25.24 1.99 1.06
N ASP A 5 25.26 1.66 2.35
CA ASP A 5 26.52 1.51 3.06
C ASP A 5 27.37 0.53 2.27
N LYS A 6 28.62 0.92 2.06
CA LYS A 6 29.64 0.14 1.37
C LYS A 6 29.62 -1.28 1.92
N SER A 7 29.72 -2.25 1.01
CA SER A 7 29.72 -3.69 1.17
C SER A 7 30.65 -4.18 2.30
N GLN A 8 30.29 -3.95 3.55
CA GLN A 8 30.81 -4.74 4.66
C GLN A 8 30.26 -6.14 4.45
N GLU A 9 31.19 -7.09 4.35
CA GLU A 9 30.89 -8.50 4.30
C GLU A 9 29.94 -8.85 5.45
N SER A 10 28.85 -9.56 5.16
CA SER A 10 27.86 -9.86 6.20
C SER A 10 28.51 -10.72 7.29
N GLU A 11 28.07 -10.54 8.53
CA GLU A 11 28.60 -11.30 9.67
C GLU A 11 28.53 -12.82 9.45
N LEU A 12 27.51 -13.29 8.73
CA LEU A 12 27.38 -14.67 8.29
C LEU A 12 28.53 -15.11 7.37
N VAL A 13 28.85 -14.31 6.36
CA VAL A 13 29.93 -14.61 5.41
C VAL A 13 31.29 -14.53 6.09
N ALA A 14 31.49 -13.53 6.96
CA ALA A 14 32.72 -13.39 7.73
C ALA A 14 32.93 -14.59 8.68
N ALA A 15 31.88 -15.03 9.40
CA ALA A 15 31.95 -16.19 10.29
C ALA A 15 32.19 -17.51 9.52
N ALA A 16 31.55 -17.68 8.36
CA ALA A 16 31.74 -18.85 7.51
C ALA A 16 33.17 -18.92 6.97
N ARG A 17 33.70 -17.80 6.44
CA ARG A 17 35.09 -17.74 5.97
C ARG A 17 36.08 -18.01 7.10
N ALA A 18 35.87 -17.42 8.28
CA ALA A 18 36.75 -17.65 9.42
C ALA A 18 36.78 -19.12 9.83
N LEU A 19 35.64 -19.81 9.83
CA LEU A 19 35.59 -21.26 10.12
C LEU A 19 36.34 -22.07 9.05
N ASP A 20 36.10 -21.80 7.78
CA ASP A 20 36.71 -22.48 6.63
C ASP A 20 38.25 -22.37 6.68
N GLU A 21 38.79 -21.16 6.82
CA GLU A 21 40.22 -20.92 6.99
C GLU A 21 40.82 -21.61 8.23
N GLY A 22 40.01 -21.85 9.26
CA GLY A 22 40.42 -22.59 10.45
C GLY A 22 40.58 -24.07 10.18
N LEU A 23 39.61 -24.65 9.45
CA LEU A 23 39.59 -26.06 9.11
C LEU A 23 40.76 -26.40 8.19
N GLU A 24 41.00 -25.61 7.14
CA GLU A 24 42.13 -25.81 6.22
C GLU A 24 43.48 -25.87 6.96
N ARG A 25 43.70 -24.97 7.93
CA ARG A 25 44.95 -24.94 8.70
C ARG A 25 45.05 -26.11 9.67
N PHE A 26 43.94 -26.51 10.30
CA PHE A 26 43.89 -27.67 11.19
C PHE A 26 44.19 -28.97 10.42
N GLU A 27 43.63 -29.11 9.22
CA GLU A 27 43.87 -30.24 8.31
C GLU A 27 45.35 -30.31 7.91
N ALA A 28 45.94 -29.17 7.50
CA ALA A 28 47.35 -29.10 7.13
C ALA A 28 48.30 -29.50 8.28
N LEU A 29 48.05 -29.05 9.50
CA LEU A 29 48.85 -29.42 10.68
C LEU A 29 48.66 -30.89 11.08
N SER A 30 47.43 -31.39 10.95
CA SER A 30 47.11 -32.81 11.22
C SER A 30 47.85 -33.72 10.25
N GLU A 31 47.86 -33.37 8.96
CA GLU A 31 48.61 -34.10 7.93
C GLU A 31 50.13 -34.05 8.19
N GLN A 32 50.65 -32.87 8.56
CA GLN A 32 52.06 -32.71 8.93
C GLN A 32 52.45 -33.60 10.10
N LEU A 33 51.61 -33.67 11.14
CA LEU A 33 51.85 -34.51 12.31
C LEU A 33 51.83 -36.00 11.96
N GLN A 34 50.87 -36.44 11.14
CA GLN A 34 50.76 -37.83 10.70
C GLN A 34 51.97 -38.30 9.89
N LYS A 35 52.58 -37.40 9.12
CA LYS A 35 53.76 -37.67 8.28
C LYS A 35 55.08 -37.43 9.00
N ALA A 36 55.08 -36.92 10.23
CA ALA A 36 56.28 -36.55 10.95
C ALA A 36 57.10 -37.81 11.35
N PRO A 37 58.40 -37.88 11.04
CA PRO A 37 59.25 -38.93 11.59
C PRO A 37 59.32 -38.78 13.12
N LEU A 38 59.53 -39.88 13.86
CA LEU A 38 59.59 -39.87 15.34
C LEU A 38 60.88 -40.51 15.89
N GLN A 39 61.92 -40.68 15.06
CA GLN A 39 63.14 -41.42 15.44
C GLN A 39 64.22 -40.58 16.14
N SER A 40 63.98 -39.29 16.44
CA SER A 40 64.97 -38.46 17.15
C SER A 40 64.31 -37.55 18.17
N GLU A 41 65.05 -37.11 19.18
CA GLU A 41 64.58 -36.15 20.20
C GLU A 41 64.01 -34.88 19.55
N LYS A 42 64.74 -34.31 18.58
CA LYS A 42 64.28 -33.15 17.79
C LYS A 42 62.99 -33.42 17.01
N HIS A 43 62.78 -34.65 16.55
CA HIS A 43 61.54 -35.04 15.89
C HIS A 43 60.36 -35.09 16.86
N LEU A 44 60.58 -35.64 18.06
CA LEU A 44 59.57 -35.68 19.12
C LEU A 44 59.20 -34.29 19.63
N GLU A 45 60.17 -33.38 19.80
CA GLU A 45 59.93 -31.99 20.18
C GLU A 45 59.04 -31.26 19.16
N ARG A 46 59.34 -31.41 17.87
CA ARG A 46 58.52 -30.82 16.80
C ARG A 46 57.11 -31.41 16.76
N ALA A 47 56.97 -32.73 16.87
CA ALA A 47 55.66 -33.38 16.93
C ALA A 47 54.84 -32.90 18.14
N SER A 48 55.48 -32.73 19.30
CA SER A 48 54.84 -32.17 20.50
C SER A 48 54.40 -30.72 20.30
N ALA A 49 55.20 -29.90 19.62
CA ALA A 49 54.84 -28.53 19.30
C ALA A 49 53.64 -28.48 18.33
N THR A 50 53.63 -29.31 17.28
CA THR A 50 52.49 -29.42 16.35
C THR A 50 51.22 -29.92 17.05
N LEU A 51 51.33 -30.89 17.96
CA LEU A 51 50.21 -31.36 18.78
C LEU A 51 49.62 -30.24 19.65
N LYS A 52 50.48 -29.41 20.27
CA LYS A 52 50.01 -28.26 21.06
C LYS A 52 49.27 -27.25 20.18
N SER A 53 49.80 -26.92 19.00
CA SER A 53 49.13 -26.03 18.06
C SER A 53 47.77 -26.59 17.59
N LEU A 54 47.67 -27.91 17.37
CA LEU A 54 46.39 -28.56 17.03
C LEU A 54 45.36 -28.45 18.17
N ALA A 55 45.80 -28.63 19.42
CA ALA A 55 44.93 -28.45 20.58
C ALA A 55 44.41 -27.00 20.69
N ASP A 56 45.31 -26.01 20.54
CA ASP A 56 44.93 -24.59 20.55
C ASP A 56 43.98 -24.24 19.39
N MET A 57 44.09 -24.92 18.25
CA MET A 57 43.20 -24.73 17.10
C MET A 57 41.83 -25.40 17.28
N ASP A 58 41.72 -26.51 18.00
CA ASP A 58 40.41 -27.12 18.33
C ASP A 58 39.53 -26.13 19.10
N ASP A 59 40.11 -25.45 20.10
CA ASP A 59 39.40 -24.41 20.87
C ASP A 59 38.96 -23.23 19.98
N GLN A 60 39.84 -22.79 19.06
CA GLN A 60 39.50 -21.72 18.11
C GLN A 60 38.41 -22.15 17.11
N LEU A 61 38.44 -23.38 16.64
CA LEU A 61 37.43 -23.93 15.74
C LEU A 61 36.07 -24.00 16.43
N ARG A 62 36.01 -24.45 17.69
CA ARG A 62 34.78 -24.43 18.48
C ARG A 62 34.19 -23.02 18.57
N ALA A 63 35.02 -22.03 18.89
CA ALA A 63 34.58 -20.63 18.95
C ALA A 63 34.05 -20.12 17.59
N ARG A 64 34.70 -20.47 16.47
CA ARG A 64 34.26 -20.10 15.11
C ARG A 64 32.94 -20.77 14.71
N VAL A 65 32.74 -22.04 15.08
CA VAL A 65 31.45 -22.74 14.89
C VAL A 65 30.34 -22.04 15.67
N THR A 66 30.58 -21.70 16.95
CA THR A 66 29.61 -20.95 17.76
C THR A 66 29.28 -19.59 17.13
N ALA A 67 30.29 -18.87 16.62
CA ALA A 67 30.08 -17.59 15.94
C ALA A 67 29.23 -17.74 14.66
N LEU A 68 29.46 -18.80 13.86
CA LEU A 68 28.67 -19.08 12.67
C LEU A 68 27.21 -19.39 13.01
N VAL A 69 26.96 -20.22 14.03
CA VAL A 69 25.59 -20.54 14.49
C VAL A 69 24.87 -19.28 14.99
N ALA A 70 25.57 -18.41 15.71
CA ALA A 70 25.03 -17.12 16.15
C ALA A 70 24.65 -16.23 14.96
N ALA A 71 25.53 -16.12 13.96
CA ALA A 71 25.26 -15.34 12.75
C ALA A 71 24.08 -15.87 11.94
N ILE A 72 23.94 -17.20 11.81
CA ILE A 72 22.76 -17.84 11.17
C ILE A 72 21.48 -17.48 11.93
N SER A 73 21.52 -17.56 13.26
CA SER A 73 20.35 -17.24 14.10
C SER A 73 19.92 -15.79 13.93
N GLN A 74 20.85 -14.85 13.90
CA GLN A 74 20.54 -13.43 13.65
C GLN A 74 19.94 -13.20 12.26
N VAL A 75 20.45 -13.86 11.22
CA VAL A 75 19.90 -13.77 9.86
C VAL A 75 18.46 -14.29 9.82
N ARG A 76 18.19 -15.42 10.49
CA ARG A 76 16.84 -15.97 10.63
C ARG A 76 15.91 -15.00 11.36
N ASP A 77 16.34 -14.44 12.48
CA ASP A 77 15.50 -13.54 13.28
C ASP A 77 15.19 -12.24 12.51
N ARG A 78 16.15 -11.72 11.73
CA ARG A 78 15.93 -10.61 10.80
C ARG A 78 14.94 -10.99 9.69
N GLN A 79 15.08 -12.17 9.10
CA GLN A 79 14.17 -12.65 8.06
C GLN A 79 12.74 -12.82 8.60
N GLN A 80 12.58 -13.36 9.81
CA GLN A 80 11.29 -13.48 10.48
C GLN A 80 10.65 -12.11 10.73
N THR A 81 11.41 -11.17 11.30
CA THR A 81 10.94 -9.79 11.54
C THR A 81 10.48 -9.12 10.24
N GLN A 82 11.24 -9.29 9.15
CA GLN A 82 10.88 -8.74 7.84
C GLN A 82 9.64 -9.40 7.26
N ALA A 83 9.49 -10.72 7.40
CA ALA A 83 8.31 -11.45 6.94
C ALA A 83 7.05 -11.00 7.68
N GLU A 84 7.13 -10.81 9.00
CA GLU A 84 6.03 -10.29 9.82
C GLU A 84 5.62 -8.88 9.41
N ALA A 85 6.59 -7.98 9.20
CA ALA A 85 6.33 -6.62 8.74
C ALA A 85 5.65 -6.60 7.35
N VAL A 86 6.10 -7.46 6.43
CA VAL A 86 5.47 -7.61 5.11
C VAL A 86 4.04 -8.13 5.24
N HIS A 87 3.80 -9.12 6.12
CA HIS A 87 2.47 -9.67 6.34
C HIS A 87 1.50 -8.62 6.90
N GLN A 88 1.93 -7.87 7.92
CA GLN A 88 1.14 -6.77 8.48
C GLN A 88 0.79 -5.72 7.41
N LYS A 89 1.76 -5.35 6.58
CA LYS A 89 1.51 -4.37 5.50
C LYS A 89 0.58 -4.91 4.42
N ALA A 90 0.64 -6.20 4.13
CA ALA A 90 -0.29 -6.84 3.19
C ALA A 90 -1.73 -6.84 3.71
N GLN A 91 -1.94 -7.08 5.01
CA GLN A 91 -3.25 -6.98 5.65
C GLN A 91 -3.80 -5.55 5.58
N GLU A 92 -3.00 -4.56 5.94
CA GLU A 92 -3.39 -3.15 5.84
C GLU A 92 -3.74 -2.77 4.40
N LEU A 93 -2.95 -3.20 3.41
CA LEU A 93 -3.22 -2.96 2.00
C LEU A 93 -4.55 -3.62 1.58
N GLN A 94 -4.82 -4.85 2.01
CA GLN A 94 -6.07 -5.55 1.72
C GLN A 94 -7.27 -4.78 2.29
N GLU A 95 -7.22 -4.38 3.56
CA GLU A 95 -8.27 -3.60 4.21
C GLU A 95 -8.52 -2.27 3.48
N ARG A 96 -7.45 -1.53 3.18
CA ARG A 96 -7.56 -0.26 2.43
C ARG A 96 -8.10 -0.46 1.01
N THR A 97 -7.77 -1.57 0.36
CA THR A 97 -8.27 -1.89 -0.99
C THR A 97 -9.77 -2.13 -0.97
N GLU A 98 -10.30 -2.81 0.04
CA GLU A 98 -11.75 -3.02 0.16
C GLU A 98 -12.50 -1.72 0.44
N VAL A 99 -11.97 -0.85 1.31
CA VAL A 99 -12.54 0.49 1.53
C VAL A 99 -12.53 1.30 0.21
N PHE A 100 -11.43 1.27 -0.53
CA PHE A 100 -11.34 1.99 -1.80
C PHE A 100 -12.34 1.48 -2.84
N LYS A 101 -12.53 0.15 -2.95
CA LYS A 101 -13.53 -0.45 -3.85
C LYS A 101 -14.94 0.02 -3.52
N ASP A 102 -15.32 0.03 -2.23
CA ASP A 102 -16.64 0.53 -1.82
C ASP A 102 -16.86 1.99 -2.22
N LEU A 103 -15.86 2.85 -1.96
CA LEU A 103 -15.90 4.25 -2.35
C LEU A 103 -16.06 4.42 -3.87
N LEU A 104 -15.35 3.61 -4.68
CA LEU A 104 -15.47 3.64 -6.14
C LEU A 104 -16.83 3.17 -6.64
N VAL A 105 -17.43 2.14 -6.01
CA VAL A 105 -18.79 1.69 -6.35
C VAL A 105 -19.79 2.81 -6.07
N ARG A 106 -19.70 3.46 -4.91
CA ARG A 106 -20.55 4.60 -4.56
C ARG A 106 -20.36 5.76 -5.54
N TYR A 107 -19.11 6.08 -5.89
CA TYR A 107 -18.80 7.12 -6.87
C TYR A 107 -19.38 6.80 -8.26
N GLY A 108 -19.28 5.55 -8.72
CA GLY A 108 -19.87 5.08 -9.97
C GLY A 108 -21.39 5.22 -10.00
N ASN A 109 -22.07 4.79 -8.93
CA ASN A 109 -23.53 4.92 -8.79
C ASN A 109 -23.98 6.40 -8.82
N MET A 110 -23.18 7.29 -8.25
CA MET A 110 -23.43 8.72 -8.27
C MET A 110 -23.25 9.32 -9.68
N GLY A 111 -22.22 8.89 -10.41
CA GLY A 111 -22.03 9.27 -11.81
C GLY A 111 -23.21 8.83 -12.70
N GLN A 112 -23.74 7.63 -12.48
CA GLN A 112 -24.94 7.13 -13.15
C GLN A 112 -26.18 8.00 -12.81
N SER A 113 -26.38 8.32 -11.53
CA SER A 113 -27.46 9.21 -11.09
C SER A 113 -27.36 10.61 -11.72
N ALA A 114 -26.15 11.16 -11.84
CA ALA A 114 -25.92 12.44 -12.51
C ALA A 114 -26.22 12.37 -14.02
N ALA A 115 -25.89 11.27 -14.69
CA ALA A 115 -26.21 11.07 -16.11
C ALA A 115 -27.74 10.98 -16.33
N GLU A 116 -28.45 10.24 -15.47
CA GLU A 116 -29.91 10.15 -15.50
C GLU A 116 -30.58 11.51 -15.26
N LEU A 117 -30.09 12.28 -14.29
CA LEU A 117 -30.52 13.66 -14.04
C LEU A 117 -30.34 14.54 -15.29
N ASN A 118 -29.21 14.41 -16.00
CA ASN A 118 -28.98 15.16 -17.23
C ASN A 118 -29.99 14.81 -18.33
N VAL A 119 -30.33 13.53 -18.49
CA VAL A 119 -31.38 13.09 -19.44
C VAL A 119 -32.74 13.66 -19.04
N GLN A 120 -33.13 13.54 -17.77
CA GLN A 120 -34.40 14.10 -17.27
C GLN A 120 -34.47 15.62 -17.44
N MET A 121 -33.35 16.32 -17.25
CA MET A 121 -33.28 17.77 -17.45
C MET A 121 -33.47 18.18 -18.92
N GLN A 122 -32.91 17.40 -19.86
CA GLN A 122 -33.14 17.61 -21.30
C GLN A 122 -34.61 17.37 -21.69
N GLN A 123 -35.20 16.29 -21.18
CA GLN A 123 -36.62 15.98 -21.39
C GLN A 123 -37.52 17.08 -20.83
N PHE A 124 -37.24 17.56 -19.61
CA PHE A 124 -37.95 18.68 -18.99
C PHE A 124 -37.86 19.95 -19.85
N ALA A 125 -36.67 20.28 -20.36
CA ALA A 125 -36.48 21.43 -21.24
C ALA A 125 -37.29 21.33 -22.53
N GLN A 126 -37.39 20.13 -23.11
CA GLN A 126 -38.18 19.88 -24.33
C GLN A 126 -39.68 19.97 -24.06
N GLN A 127 -40.18 19.34 -22.99
CA GLN A 127 -41.59 19.45 -22.58
C GLN A 127 -41.99 20.90 -22.32
N ARG A 128 -41.09 21.67 -21.69
CA ARG A 128 -41.29 23.10 -21.46
C ARG A 128 -41.46 23.90 -22.75
N GLN A 129 -40.71 23.59 -23.80
CA GLN A 129 -40.85 24.26 -25.10
C GLN A 129 -42.15 23.91 -25.83
N GLN A 130 -42.72 22.74 -25.54
CA GLN A 130 -43.91 22.22 -26.21
C GLN A 130 -45.22 22.57 -25.50
N ALA A 131 -45.17 22.87 -24.21
CA ALA A 131 -46.36 23.22 -23.42
C ALA A 131 -47.02 24.51 -23.93
N LYS A 132 -48.32 24.42 -24.24
CA LYS A 132 -49.16 25.52 -24.75
C LYS A 132 -50.41 25.73 -23.92
N THR A 133 -50.78 24.78 -23.07
CA THR A 133 -51.99 24.80 -22.26
C THR A 133 -51.67 24.99 -20.77
N ALA A 134 -52.66 25.46 -20.01
CA ALA A 134 -52.54 25.62 -18.56
C ALA A 134 -52.34 24.27 -17.84
N GLU A 135 -52.93 23.19 -18.37
CA GLU A 135 -52.80 21.83 -17.83
C GLU A 135 -51.38 21.28 -18.03
N GLU A 136 -50.79 21.44 -19.22
CA GLU A 136 -49.38 21.09 -19.49
C GLU A 136 -48.41 21.91 -18.62
N THR A 137 -48.75 23.19 -18.36
CA THR A 137 -47.95 24.06 -17.49
C THR A 137 -47.99 23.60 -16.02
N ALA A 138 -49.15 23.11 -15.55
CA ALA A 138 -49.28 22.54 -14.21
C ALA A 138 -48.49 21.21 -14.08
N ALA A 139 -48.51 20.35 -15.10
CA ALA A 139 -47.72 19.12 -15.14
C ALA A 139 -46.20 19.37 -15.19
N LEU A 140 -45.76 20.49 -15.77
CA LEU A 140 -44.36 20.92 -15.71
C LEU A 140 -43.94 21.33 -14.31
N ALA A 141 -44.83 21.93 -13.51
CA ALA A 141 -44.50 22.33 -12.14
C ALA A 141 -44.22 21.13 -11.23
N SER A 142 -44.97 20.04 -11.37
CA SER A 142 -44.72 18.80 -10.62
C SER A 142 -43.42 18.12 -11.06
N THR A 143 -43.18 18.01 -12.37
CA THR A 143 -41.93 17.47 -12.94
C THR A 143 -40.72 18.28 -12.47
N PHE A 144 -40.85 19.62 -12.46
CA PHE A 144 -39.82 20.51 -11.93
C PHE A 144 -39.49 20.20 -10.47
N GLN A 145 -40.52 20.06 -9.62
CA GLN A 145 -40.33 19.82 -8.20
C GLN A 145 -39.64 18.47 -7.94
N ALA A 146 -40.06 17.43 -8.65
CA ALA A 146 -39.42 16.11 -8.59
C ALA A 146 -37.94 16.16 -9.02
N LEU A 147 -37.63 16.86 -10.12
CA LEU A 147 -36.23 16.99 -10.58
C LEU A 147 -35.39 17.79 -9.58
N HIS A 148 -35.92 18.88 -9.05
CA HIS A 148 -35.24 19.72 -8.06
C HIS A 148 -34.95 18.95 -6.77
N GLU A 149 -35.89 18.12 -6.30
CA GLU A 149 -35.71 17.24 -5.16
C GLU A 149 -34.64 16.17 -5.43
N ARG A 150 -34.71 15.51 -6.59
CA ARG A 150 -33.72 14.48 -6.98
C ARG A 150 -32.32 15.06 -7.08
N MET A 151 -32.15 16.27 -7.64
CA MET A 151 -30.86 16.96 -7.66
C MET A 151 -30.35 17.28 -6.25
N GLY A 152 -31.24 17.58 -5.30
CA GLY A 152 -30.87 17.73 -3.89
C GLY A 152 -30.31 16.43 -3.31
N GLN A 153 -31.04 15.33 -3.50
CA GLN A 153 -30.62 14.01 -3.03
C GLN A 153 -29.24 13.60 -3.58
N VAL A 154 -29.00 13.75 -4.88
CA VAL A 154 -27.69 13.39 -5.46
C VAL A 154 -26.57 14.31 -4.96
N ALA A 155 -26.86 15.59 -4.67
CA ALA A 155 -25.87 16.47 -4.05
C ALA A 155 -25.54 16.06 -2.59
N ASP A 156 -26.53 15.62 -1.82
CA ASP A 156 -26.34 15.14 -0.46
C ASP A 156 -25.58 13.80 -0.44
N GLU A 157 -25.89 12.89 -1.38
CA GLU A 157 -25.14 11.65 -1.62
C GLU A 157 -23.65 11.95 -1.94
N ALA A 158 -23.41 12.94 -2.79
CA ALA A 158 -22.05 13.39 -3.14
C ALA A 158 -21.29 13.97 -1.96
N GLN A 159 -21.96 14.74 -1.10
CA GLN A 159 -21.38 15.25 0.14
C GLN A 159 -21.00 14.11 1.08
N SER A 160 -21.90 13.15 1.30
CA SER A 160 -21.64 12.01 2.16
C SER A 160 -20.47 11.16 1.65
N LEU A 161 -20.37 10.96 0.33
CA LEU A 161 -19.24 10.26 -0.25
C LEU A 161 -17.93 11.03 -0.09
N SER A 162 -17.95 12.35 -0.30
CA SER A 162 -16.77 13.20 -0.12
C SER A 162 -16.25 13.12 1.33
N GLN A 163 -17.14 13.26 2.31
CA GLN A 163 -16.80 13.13 3.74
C GLN A 163 -16.28 11.74 4.08
N ALA A 164 -16.95 10.68 3.62
CA ALA A 164 -16.50 9.31 3.87
C ALA A 164 -15.13 9.03 3.25
N ALA A 165 -14.84 9.57 2.07
CA ALA A 165 -13.53 9.43 1.44
C ALA A 165 -12.44 10.19 2.20
N ASP A 166 -12.71 11.41 2.67
CA ASP A 166 -11.77 12.19 3.49
C ASP A 166 -11.48 11.52 4.84
N GLU A 167 -12.51 11.03 5.54
CA GLU A 167 -12.36 10.27 6.79
C GLU A 167 -11.51 9.00 6.63
N LYS A 168 -11.47 8.45 5.41
CA LYS A 168 -10.67 7.27 5.04
C LYS A 168 -9.37 7.61 4.31
N GLU A 169 -9.02 8.89 4.23
CA GLU A 169 -7.80 9.42 3.61
C GLU A 169 -7.68 9.14 2.09
N PHE A 170 -8.81 9.03 1.39
CA PHE A 170 -8.90 8.93 -0.08
C PHE A 170 -9.22 10.30 -0.71
N GLY A 171 -8.30 11.24 -0.55
CA GLY A 171 -8.51 12.66 -0.92
C GLY A 171 -8.69 12.94 -2.41
N ASP A 172 -8.33 12.02 -3.30
CA ASP A 172 -8.67 12.09 -4.73
C ASP A 172 -10.16 11.82 -4.97
N VAL A 173 -10.70 10.75 -4.38
CA VAL A 173 -12.13 10.42 -4.44
C VAL A 173 -12.96 11.52 -3.76
N ALA A 174 -12.50 12.02 -2.62
CA ALA A 174 -13.19 13.10 -1.90
C ALA A 174 -13.34 14.37 -2.75
N ARG A 175 -12.26 14.78 -3.44
CA ARG A 175 -12.26 15.93 -4.35
C ARG A 175 -13.14 15.71 -5.57
N GLN A 176 -13.15 14.50 -6.14
CA GLN A 176 -14.00 14.17 -7.27
C GLN A 176 -15.49 14.21 -6.89
N ALA A 177 -15.86 13.64 -5.74
CA ALA A 177 -17.21 13.67 -5.23
C ALA A 177 -17.68 15.10 -4.93
N ASP A 178 -16.85 15.94 -4.30
CA ASP A 178 -17.19 17.34 -4.06
C ASP A 178 -17.34 18.13 -5.37
N SER A 179 -16.47 17.90 -6.37
CA SER A 179 -16.61 18.52 -7.68
C SER A 179 -17.96 18.20 -8.33
N LEU A 180 -18.39 16.93 -8.30
CA LEU A 180 -19.70 16.55 -8.83
C LEU A 180 -20.85 17.20 -8.04
N ARG A 181 -20.74 17.24 -6.71
CA ARG A 181 -21.71 17.95 -5.85
C ARG A 181 -21.87 19.41 -6.27
N GLN A 182 -20.77 20.13 -6.45
CA GLN A 182 -20.78 21.53 -6.86
C GLN A 182 -21.44 21.73 -8.22
N GLN A 183 -21.19 20.81 -9.17
CA GLN A 183 -21.83 20.84 -10.49
C GLN A 183 -23.35 20.66 -10.39
N ILE A 184 -23.81 19.69 -9.58
CA ILE A 184 -25.25 19.43 -9.36
C ILE A 184 -25.92 20.63 -8.68
N LEU A 185 -25.31 21.20 -7.64
CA LEU A 185 -25.84 22.39 -6.97
C LEU A 185 -25.92 23.59 -7.92
N SER A 186 -24.89 23.80 -8.74
CA SER A 186 -24.90 24.84 -9.77
C SER A 186 -26.04 24.65 -10.78
N ALA A 187 -26.24 23.42 -11.27
CA ALA A 187 -27.33 23.09 -12.18
C ALA A 187 -28.71 23.29 -11.51
N ARG A 188 -28.86 22.89 -10.25
CA ARG A 188 -30.10 23.05 -9.46
C ARG A 188 -30.46 24.52 -9.25
N ASN A 189 -29.45 25.36 -8.97
CA ASN A 189 -29.62 26.81 -8.85
C ASN A 189 -30.06 27.43 -10.19
N LYS A 190 -29.44 27.05 -11.31
CA LYS A 190 -29.85 27.50 -12.65
C LYS A 190 -31.30 27.10 -12.95
N MET A 191 -31.69 25.88 -12.60
CA MET A 191 -33.05 25.38 -12.77
C MET A 191 -34.05 26.23 -11.97
N SER A 192 -33.74 26.57 -10.72
CA SER A 192 -34.58 27.43 -9.87
C SER A 192 -34.75 28.84 -10.44
N LEU A 193 -33.71 29.42 -11.04
CA LEU A 193 -33.79 30.71 -11.72
C LEU A 193 -34.70 30.66 -12.95
N LEU A 194 -34.66 29.57 -13.71
CA LEU A 194 -35.53 29.37 -14.87
C LEU A 194 -37.02 29.22 -14.49
N GLN A 195 -37.34 28.71 -13.31
CA GLN A 195 -38.72 28.67 -12.80
C GLN A 195 -39.21 30.06 -12.41
N LYS A 196 -38.38 30.87 -11.75
CA LYS A 196 -38.75 32.23 -11.35
C LYS A 196 -39.05 33.13 -12.55
N SER A 197 -38.31 32.98 -13.64
CA SER A 197 -38.59 33.74 -14.87
C SER A 197 -39.88 33.33 -15.58
N LEU A 198 -40.44 32.15 -15.28
CA LEU A 198 -41.74 31.70 -15.79
C LEU A 198 -42.93 32.16 -14.92
N GLY A 199 -42.69 32.39 -13.62
CA GLY A 199 -43.71 32.89 -12.68
C GLY A 199 -43.78 34.42 -12.55
N GLY A 200 -42.91 35.15 -13.24
CA GLY A 200 -42.93 36.61 -13.26
C GLY A 200 -44.01 37.14 -14.21
N PRO A 201 -44.86 38.11 -13.80
CA PRO A 201 -45.82 38.74 -14.70
C PRO A 201 -45.06 39.42 -15.85
N GLY A 202 -45.55 39.22 -17.08
CA GLY A 202 -44.99 39.83 -18.27
C GLY A 202 -44.75 41.32 -18.07
N ALA A 203 -43.50 41.76 -18.24
CA ALA A 203 -43.20 43.16 -18.43
C ALA A 203 -43.80 43.55 -19.80
N SER A 204 -44.84 44.39 -19.70
CA SER A 204 -45.46 45.14 -20.79
C SER A 204 -44.46 46.05 -21.49
#